data_AF-A0A323TK48-F1
#
_entry.id   AF-A0A323TK48-F1
#
_cell.length_a   1.000
_cell.length_b   1.000
_cell.length_c   1.000
_cell.angle_alpha   90.00
_cell.angle_beta   90.00
_cell.angle_gamma   90.00
#
_symmetry.space_group_name_H-M   'P 1'
#
loop_
_entity.id
_entity.type
_entity.pdbx_description
1 polymer ?
#
loop_
_entity_poly.entity_id
_entity_poly.type
_entity_poly.pdbx_seq_one_letter_code
_entity_poly.pdbx_strand_id
1 'polypeptide(L)'
;MPIFSSSFPPVPRVIVIIISIHEKRIRGKLIEQIVIILSYIGKDKLKQIDRGECLMGEDKVSRLYLLLIFYTTIGLKNHLVIIPPLSVTAGRDGWISVIFSFALHAIWLLLIYYLLNKMNGVPIYQWITRRVGKVIAIITCLSICSVLLLLATHSTTELAKWTSITYLPLTPDLIIMGSIAILCLLTSLTNLRTIAILNGVLLPVIVLLGLFVMLANMPNKDASLLLPILEKGYSPVFSGMVYPSAGLGEMVIIVCIQHRIKNQIKYWHLLLFTFLVSVLIIGPLSAGFMEFGVEEMQRLRFPTYEQWAIVSMGRFVEQIDFLSIFQWLSGTFIRVSFLIYLITQIIPIYNRKWKTMIVIGLYLTMLWITQIPKSDMEYLSFINQFFLPGTLIYFIVLTVILLVISFIPGSKKEVKRHETA
;
A
#
# COMPACT_ATOMS: atom_id res chain seq x y z
N MET A 1 -41.48 34.82 39.96
CA MET A 1 -40.61 34.04 40.88
C MET A 1 -39.63 33.25 40.02
N PRO A 2 -38.32 33.52 40.07
CA PRO A 2 -37.29 32.87 39.25
C PRO A 2 -36.64 31.67 39.97
N ILE A 3 -35.69 31.03 39.27
CA ILE A 3 -34.59 30.15 39.72
C ILE A 3 -34.78 28.65 39.41
N PHE A 4 -34.12 28.19 38.33
CA PHE A 4 -33.36 26.95 38.37
C PHE A 4 -31.94 27.26 37.87
N SER A 5 -31.03 27.38 38.82
CA SER A 5 -29.60 27.51 38.61
C SER A 5 -28.99 26.15 38.31
N SER A 6 -28.19 26.10 37.25
CA SER A 6 -27.25 25.03 36.93
C SER A 6 -26.14 24.92 38.00
N SER A 7 -25.94 23.74 38.56
CA SER A 7 -24.73 23.39 39.31
C SER A 7 -24.41 21.90 39.12
N PHE A 8 -23.59 21.58 38.11
CA PHE A 8 -22.83 20.33 38.10
C PHE A 8 -21.79 20.40 39.23
N PRO A 9 -21.54 19.30 39.97
CA PRO A 9 -20.50 19.30 41.01
C PRO A 9 -19.12 19.44 40.35
N PRO A 10 -18.17 20.14 40.99
CA PRO A 10 -16.80 20.23 40.48
C PRO A 10 -16.17 18.84 40.53
N VAL A 11 -15.61 18.40 39.40
CA VAL A 11 -14.73 17.23 39.36
C VAL A 11 -13.62 17.46 40.40
N PRO A 12 -13.39 16.53 41.35
CA PRO A 12 -12.36 16.70 42.36
C PRO A 12 -11.02 17.01 41.68
N ARG A 13 -10.32 18.06 42.12
CA ARG A 13 -8.98 18.45 41.61
C ARG A 13 -7.99 17.26 41.60
N VAL A 14 -8.22 16.25 42.44
CA VAL A 14 -7.50 14.99 42.50
C VAL A 14 -7.63 14.15 41.22
N ILE A 15 -8.79 14.11 40.56
CA ILE A 15 -9.01 13.32 39.32
C ILE A 15 -8.31 13.98 38.12
N VAL A 16 -8.34 15.32 38.03
CA VAL A 16 -7.61 16.07 36.99
C VAL A 16 -6.09 15.92 37.17
N ILE A 17 -5.61 15.90 38.42
CA ILE A 17 -4.21 15.65 38.74
C ILE A 17 -3.84 14.19 38.43
N ILE A 18 -4.69 13.21 38.73
CA ILE A 18 -4.43 11.79 38.40
C ILE A 18 -4.40 11.57 36.89
N ILE A 19 -5.31 12.17 36.11
CA ILE A 19 -5.29 12.08 34.64
C ILE A 19 -4.05 12.78 34.07
N SER A 20 -3.67 13.96 34.59
CA SER A 20 -2.46 14.67 34.16
C SER A 20 -1.16 13.92 34.54
N ILE A 21 -1.13 13.27 35.71
CA ILE A 21 -0.01 12.42 36.14
C ILE A 21 0.03 11.13 35.30
N HIS A 22 -1.12 10.55 34.96
CA HIS A 22 -1.19 9.34 34.11
C HIS A 22 -0.77 9.65 32.67
N GLU A 23 -1.19 10.79 32.12
CA GLU A 23 -0.79 11.27 30.79
C GLU A 23 0.71 11.60 30.71
N LYS A 24 1.27 12.26 31.75
CA LYS A 24 2.72 12.49 31.87
C LYS A 24 3.50 11.17 32.04
N ARG A 25 2.96 10.20 32.77
CA ARG A 25 3.58 8.88 32.97
C ARG A 25 3.53 8.02 31.71
N ILE A 26 2.48 8.13 30.90
CA ILE A 26 2.37 7.48 29.58
C ILE A 26 3.31 8.14 28.57
N ARG A 27 3.41 9.48 28.52
CA ARG A 27 4.45 10.17 27.73
C ARG A 27 5.86 9.78 28.15
N GLY A 28 6.12 9.72 29.45
CA GLY A 28 7.41 9.31 30.00
C GLY A 28 7.78 7.87 29.59
N LYS A 29 6.82 6.94 29.69
CA LYS A 29 6.99 5.55 29.27
C LYS A 29 7.11 5.38 27.76
N LEU A 30 6.41 6.19 26.96
CA LEU A 30 6.50 6.17 25.51
C LEU A 30 7.86 6.73 25.04
N ILE A 31 8.34 7.80 25.67
CA ILE A 31 9.68 8.34 25.42
C ILE A 31 10.74 7.36 25.90
N GLU A 32 10.59 6.72 27.06
CA GLU A 32 11.47 5.64 27.49
C GLU A 32 11.44 4.46 26.53
N GLN A 33 10.28 4.04 26.01
CA GLN A 33 10.20 2.97 25.02
C GLN A 33 10.85 3.38 23.70
N ILE A 34 10.67 4.62 23.24
CA ILE A 34 11.37 5.15 22.06
C ILE A 34 12.88 5.22 22.31
N VAL A 35 13.33 5.66 23.49
CA VAL A 35 14.73 5.71 23.88
C VAL A 35 15.31 4.32 24.07
N ILE A 36 14.54 3.35 24.57
CA ILE A 36 14.92 1.93 24.68
C ILE A 36 15.01 1.31 23.29
N ILE A 37 14.09 1.62 22.37
CA ILE A 37 14.15 1.20 20.96
C ILE A 37 15.37 1.82 20.27
N LEU A 38 15.64 3.11 20.51
CA LEU A 38 16.84 3.81 20.02
C LEU A 38 18.13 3.29 20.68
N SER A 39 18.05 2.80 21.92
CA SER A 39 19.14 2.18 22.68
C SER A 39 19.38 0.72 22.25
N TYR A 40 18.36 0.02 21.79
CA TYR A 40 18.46 -1.34 21.23
C TYR A 40 19.13 -1.35 19.85
N ILE A 41 19.20 -0.18 19.20
CA ILE A 41 20.15 0.08 18.12
C ILE A 41 21.53 0.23 18.77
N GLY A 42 22.12 -0.90 19.15
CA GLY A 42 23.35 -0.95 19.95
C GLY A 42 24.49 -0.09 19.40
N LYS A 43 25.27 0.51 20.30
CA LYS A 43 26.44 1.36 20.01
C LYS A 43 27.44 0.73 19.03
N ASP A 44 27.51 -0.59 18.97
CA ASP A 44 28.39 -1.31 18.02
C ASP A 44 27.88 -1.23 16.57
N LYS A 45 26.56 -1.19 16.35
CA LYS A 45 25.97 -0.89 15.03
C LYS A 45 26.14 0.57 14.67
N LEU A 46 26.08 1.50 15.64
CA LEU A 46 26.38 2.92 15.40
C LEU A 46 27.86 3.14 15.00
N LYS A 47 28.79 2.35 15.56
CA LYS A 47 30.21 2.36 15.16
C LYS A 47 30.48 1.75 13.79
N GLN A 48 29.70 0.77 13.34
CA GLN A 48 29.72 0.30 11.95
C GLN A 48 29.11 1.31 10.98
N ILE A 49 28.09 2.07 11.43
CA ILE A 49 27.46 3.16 10.67
C ILE A 49 28.40 4.36 10.47
N ASP A 50 29.33 4.61 11.40
CA ASP A 50 30.33 5.69 11.31
C ASP A 50 31.50 5.39 10.35
N ARG A 51 31.77 4.12 10.01
CA ARG A 51 32.92 3.74 9.16
C ARG A 51 32.72 3.90 7.65
N GLY A 52 31.58 4.42 7.20
CA GLY A 52 31.38 4.68 5.76
C GLY A 52 31.45 3.42 4.89
N GLU A 53 31.36 2.22 5.47
CA GLU A 53 31.15 0.98 4.72
C GLU A 53 29.74 1.05 4.14
N CYS A 54 29.69 1.56 2.92
CA CYS A 54 28.49 1.65 2.12
C CYS A 54 27.87 0.25 2.02
N LEU A 55 26.75 0.02 2.72
CA LEU A 55 25.89 -1.18 2.65
C LEU A 55 25.20 -1.32 1.27
N MET A 56 25.93 -1.10 0.19
CA MET A 56 25.46 -1.32 -1.18
C MET A 56 25.63 -2.80 -1.60
N GLY A 57 26.30 -3.63 -0.79
CA GLY A 57 26.64 -5.02 -1.12
C GLY A 57 25.69 -6.13 -0.64
N GLU A 58 25.00 -6.01 0.52
CA GLU A 58 24.44 -7.20 1.20
C GLU A 58 22.91 -7.26 1.39
N ASP A 59 22.18 -6.23 0.99
CA ASP A 59 20.73 -6.14 1.21
C ASP A 59 19.90 -6.78 0.09
N LYS A 60 20.35 -7.92 -0.43
CA LYS A 60 19.53 -8.73 -1.34
C LYS A 60 18.54 -9.59 -0.57
N VAL A 61 17.33 -9.70 -1.10
CA VAL A 61 16.23 -10.49 -0.52
C VAL A 61 15.83 -11.61 -1.50
N SER A 62 15.35 -12.74 -0.98
CA SER A 62 14.83 -13.82 -1.82
C SER A 62 13.62 -13.34 -2.62
N ARG A 63 13.45 -13.87 -3.84
CA ARG A 63 12.29 -13.58 -4.70
C ARG A 63 10.95 -13.76 -3.97
N LEU A 64 10.85 -14.76 -3.08
CA LEU A 64 9.62 -15.05 -2.33
C LEU A 64 9.24 -13.87 -1.43
N TYR A 65 10.15 -13.43 -0.56
CA TYR A 65 9.89 -12.32 0.35
C TYR A 65 9.53 -11.03 -0.40
N LEU A 66 10.16 -10.77 -1.54
CA LEU A 66 9.79 -9.61 -2.35
C LEU A 66 8.37 -9.75 -2.94
N LEU A 67 8.02 -10.91 -3.50
CA LEU A 67 6.67 -11.17 -3.99
C LEU A 67 5.63 -11.10 -2.88
N LEU A 68 5.96 -11.50 -1.65
CA LEU A 68 5.09 -11.33 -0.47
C LEU A 68 4.91 -9.86 -0.09
N ILE A 69 5.95 -9.02 -0.20
CA ILE A 69 5.79 -7.56 0.00
C ILE A 69 4.87 -6.98 -1.06
N PHE A 70 5.05 -7.36 -2.33
CA PHE A 70 4.13 -6.98 -3.41
C PHE A 70 2.72 -7.49 -3.15
N TYR A 71 2.55 -8.66 -2.55
CA TYR A 71 1.23 -9.24 -2.29
C TYR A 71 0.50 -8.43 -1.23
N THR A 72 1.16 -8.07 -0.13
CA THR A 72 0.61 -7.15 0.86
C THR A 72 0.32 -5.77 0.26
N THR A 73 1.25 -5.25 -0.54
CA THR A 73 1.16 -3.90 -1.11
C THR A 73 0.04 -3.78 -2.14
N ILE A 74 0.05 -4.61 -3.17
CA ILE A 74 -0.92 -4.58 -4.27
C ILE A 74 -2.24 -5.25 -3.85
N GLY A 75 -2.17 -6.37 -3.12
CA GLY A 75 -3.34 -7.10 -2.66
C GLY A 75 -4.22 -6.29 -1.73
N LEU A 76 -3.66 -5.60 -0.74
CA LEU A 76 -4.46 -4.78 0.18
C LEU A 76 -5.10 -3.58 -0.53
N LYS A 77 -4.37 -2.89 -1.41
CA LYS A 77 -4.95 -1.84 -2.26
C LYS A 77 -6.14 -2.39 -3.04
N ASN A 78 -5.97 -3.53 -3.70
CA ASN A 78 -7.00 -4.07 -4.56
C ASN A 78 -8.21 -4.59 -3.79
N HIS A 79 -7.98 -5.15 -2.61
CA HIS A 79 -9.02 -5.59 -1.71
C HIS A 79 -9.87 -4.40 -1.23
N LEU A 80 -9.26 -3.26 -0.88
CA LEU A 80 -9.97 -2.17 -0.20
C LEU A 80 -10.43 -1.05 -1.14
N VAL A 81 -9.57 -0.64 -2.07
CA VAL A 81 -9.76 0.57 -2.87
C VAL A 81 -10.53 0.28 -4.16
N ILE A 82 -10.34 -0.91 -4.74
CA ILE A 82 -10.92 -1.24 -6.05
C ILE A 82 -12.35 -1.74 -5.92
N ILE A 83 -12.70 -2.39 -4.80
CA ILE A 83 -14.03 -3.00 -4.62
C ILE A 83 -15.18 -1.97 -4.72
N PRO A 84 -15.17 -0.81 -4.03
CA PRO A 84 -16.26 0.16 -4.14
C PRO A 84 -16.53 0.67 -5.58
N PRO A 85 -15.54 1.21 -6.32
CA PRO A 85 -15.81 1.68 -7.69
C PRO A 85 -16.15 0.52 -8.65
N LEU A 86 -15.61 -0.67 -8.42
CA LEU A 86 -15.95 -1.87 -9.20
C LEU A 86 -17.40 -2.32 -8.92
N SER A 87 -17.85 -2.29 -7.66
CA SER A 87 -19.22 -2.67 -7.31
C SER A 87 -20.24 -1.71 -7.92
N VAL A 88 -19.96 -0.40 -7.91
CA VAL A 88 -20.82 0.61 -8.55
C VAL A 88 -20.86 0.42 -10.06
N THR A 89 -19.72 0.14 -10.70
CA THR A 89 -19.61 0.08 -12.16
C THR A 89 -20.13 -1.23 -12.75
N ALA A 90 -19.69 -2.37 -12.22
CA ALA A 90 -19.98 -3.70 -12.77
C ALA A 90 -21.04 -4.47 -11.96
N GLY A 91 -21.47 -3.95 -10.80
CA GLY A 91 -22.45 -4.63 -9.95
C GLY A 91 -21.98 -6.02 -9.54
N ARG A 92 -22.97 -6.92 -9.38
CA ARG A 92 -22.73 -8.32 -9.00
C ARG A 92 -21.81 -9.07 -9.99
N ASP A 93 -21.73 -8.63 -11.24
CA ASP A 93 -20.89 -9.25 -12.27
C ASP A 93 -19.42 -8.77 -12.24
N GLY A 94 -19.05 -7.92 -11.28
CA GLY A 94 -17.69 -7.37 -11.16
C GLY A 94 -16.60 -8.43 -10.99
N TRP A 95 -16.92 -9.63 -10.48
CA TRP A 95 -15.95 -10.74 -10.41
C TRP A 95 -15.51 -11.19 -11.81
N ILE A 96 -16.37 -11.07 -12.83
CA ILE A 96 -16.04 -11.36 -14.24
C ILE A 96 -15.04 -10.32 -14.75
N SER A 97 -15.19 -9.04 -14.38
CA SER A 97 -14.21 -8.00 -14.71
C SER A 97 -12.83 -8.33 -14.17
N VAL A 98 -12.74 -8.89 -12.95
CA VAL A 98 -11.46 -9.32 -12.36
C VAL A 98 -10.83 -10.47 -13.14
N ILE A 99 -11.62 -11.44 -13.61
CA ILE A 99 -11.13 -12.56 -14.44
C ILE A 99 -10.58 -12.06 -15.77
N PHE A 100 -11.29 -11.18 -16.46
CA PHE A 100 -10.78 -10.60 -17.72
C PHE A 100 -9.54 -9.74 -17.50
N SER A 101 -9.50 -8.94 -16.43
CA SER A 101 -8.30 -8.17 -16.06
C SER A 101 -7.12 -9.07 -15.71
N PHE A 102 -7.34 -10.22 -15.06
CA PHE A 102 -6.31 -11.23 -14.84
C PHE A 102 -5.75 -11.74 -16.17
N ALA A 103 -6.62 -12.12 -17.12
CA ALA A 103 -6.20 -12.65 -18.42
C ALA A 103 -5.37 -11.62 -19.22
N LEU A 104 -5.82 -10.37 -19.28
CA LEU A 104 -5.05 -9.30 -19.94
C LEU A 104 -3.73 -9.00 -19.21
N HIS A 105 -3.75 -8.99 -17.89
CA HIS A 105 -2.54 -8.75 -17.12
C HIS A 105 -1.53 -9.91 -17.25
N ALA A 106 -1.98 -11.16 -17.39
CA ALA A 106 -1.12 -12.31 -17.67
C ALA A 106 -0.33 -12.15 -18.98
N ILE A 107 -0.94 -11.53 -20.00
CA ILE A 107 -0.27 -11.16 -21.25
C ILE A 107 0.72 -10.01 -20.99
N TRP A 108 0.30 -8.98 -20.28
CA TRP A 108 1.17 -7.84 -19.92
C TRP A 108 2.40 -8.27 -19.08
N LEU A 109 2.26 -9.30 -18.23
CA LEU A 109 3.36 -9.88 -17.46
C LEU A 109 4.48 -10.45 -18.35
N LEU A 110 4.20 -10.87 -19.58
CA LEU A 110 5.26 -11.29 -20.52
C LEU A 110 6.21 -10.13 -20.83
N LEU A 111 5.66 -8.92 -20.98
CA LEU A 111 6.44 -7.70 -21.22
C LEU A 111 7.26 -7.32 -19.99
N ILE A 112 6.66 -7.39 -18.81
CA ILE A 112 7.36 -7.13 -17.53
C ILE A 112 8.48 -8.17 -17.33
N TYR A 113 8.20 -9.45 -17.58
CA TYR A 113 9.17 -10.53 -17.48
C TYR A 113 10.34 -10.34 -18.46
N TYR A 114 10.04 -9.97 -19.72
CA TYR A 114 11.06 -9.62 -20.70
C TYR A 114 11.95 -8.46 -20.21
N LEU A 115 11.37 -7.39 -19.67
CA LEU A 115 12.12 -6.25 -19.13
C LEU A 115 13.02 -6.68 -17.97
N LEU A 116 12.52 -7.49 -17.03
CA LEU A 116 13.32 -8.01 -15.91
C LEU A 116 14.55 -8.77 -16.38
N ASN A 117 14.40 -9.67 -17.36
CA ASN A 117 15.52 -10.40 -17.94
C ASN A 117 16.48 -9.48 -18.71
N LYS A 118 15.95 -8.49 -19.44
CA LYS A 118 16.74 -7.55 -20.22
C LYS A 118 17.55 -6.58 -19.35
N MET A 119 17.05 -6.25 -18.16
CA MET A 119 17.77 -5.43 -17.18
C MET A 119 18.85 -6.21 -16.44
N ASN A 120 18.66 -7.53 -16.26
CA ASN A 120 19.65 -8.46 -15.71
C ASN A 120 20.36 -7.93 -14.44
N GLY A 121 19.59 -7.47 -13.45
CA GLY A 121 20.17 -6.98 -12.18
C GLY A 121 20.69 -5.54 -12.19
N VAL A 122 20.68 -4.83 -13.33
CA VAL A 122 21.13 -3.42 -13.40
C VAL A 122 20.04 -2.48 -12.86
N PRO A 123 20.33 -1.58 -11.90
CA PRO A 123 19.38 -0.59 -11.40
C PRO A 123 18.78 0.27 -12.52
N ILE A 124 17.49 0.60 -12.42
CA ILE A 124 16.72 1.25 -13.49
C ILE A 124 17.37 2.54 -14.01
N TYR A 125 17.83 3.41 -13.10
CA TYR A 125 18.51 4.66 -13.47
C TYR A 125 19.75 4.41 -14.33
N GLN A 126 20.61 3.47 -13.91
CA GLN A 126 21.82 3.12 -14.65
C GLN A 126 21.49 2.43 -15.98
N TRP A 127 20.47 1.57 -15.99
CA TRP A 127 20.05 0.84 -17.18
C TRP A 127 19.54 1.78 -18.28
N ILE A 128 18.71 2.78 -17.92
CA ILE A 128 18.23 3.81 -18.85
C ILE A 128 19.41 4.71 -19.29
N THR A 129 20.23 5.18 -18.35
CA THR A 129 21.37 6.07 -18.64
C THR A 129 22.31 5.48 -19.68
N ARG A 130 22.62 4.19 -19.57
CA ARG A 130 23.52 3.48 -20.51
C ARG A 130 22.97 3.37 -21.93
N ARG A 131 21.65 3.47 -22.12
CA ARG A 131 20.99 3.26 -23.42
C ARG A 131 20.60 4.56 -24.11
N VAL A 132 20.08 5.52 -23.35
CA VAL A 132 19.50 6.76 -23.90
C VAL A 132 20.05 8.04 -23.25
N GLY A 133 20.99 7.92 -22.32
CA GLY A 133 21.65 9.05 -21.68
C GLY A 133 20.95 9.55 -20.41
N LYS A 134 21.63 10.47 -19.71
CA LYS A 134 21.28 10.92 -18.35
C LYS A 134 19.97 11.71 -18.28
N VAL A 135 19.70 12.57 -19.26
CA VAL A 135 18.51 13.45 -19.25
C VAL A 135 17.22 12.62 -19.24
N ILE A 136 17.11 11.67 -20.18
CA ILE A 136 15.94 10.78 -20.26
C ILE A 136 15.83 9.92 -18.99
N ALA A 137 16.96 9.40 -18.48
CA ALA A 137 16.96 8.65 -17.24
C ALA A 137 16.42 9.46 -16.05
N ILE A 138 16.84 10.72 -15.90
CA ILE A 138 16.36 11.60 -14.83
C ILE A 138 14.86 11.85 -14.97
N ILE A 139 14.37 12.20 -16.17
CA ILE A 139 12.95 12.48 -16.40
C ILE A 139 12.10 11.24 -16.08
N THR A 140 12.47 10.07 -16.61
CA THR A 140 11.74 8.82 -16.35
C THR A 140 11.78 8.46 -14.87
N CYS A 141 12.93 8.50 -14.22
CA CYS A 141 13.07 8.17 -12.80
C CYS A 141 12.31 9.16 -11.90
N LEU A 142 12.34 10.46 -12.18
CA LEU A 142 11.55 11.44 -11.45
C LEU A 142 10.05 11.17 -11.59
N SER A 143 9.57 10.84 -12.80
CA SER A 143 8.16 10.47 -13.01
C SER A 143 7.75 9.27 -12.17
N ILE A 144 8.60 8.25 -12.07
CA ILE A 144 8.35 7.06 -11.25
C ILE A 144 8.32 7.44 -9.78
N CYS A 145 9.28 8.24 -9.31
CA CYS A 145 9.32 8.70 -7.93
C CYS A 145 8.05 9.51 -7.57
N SER A 146 7.58 10.37 -8.47
CA SER A 146 6.33 11.12 -8.28
C SER A 146 5.12 10.19 -8.15
N VAL A 147 5.00 9.18 -9.01
CA VAL A 147 3.88 8.22 -8.92
C VAL A 147 3.97 7.37 -7.65
N LEU A 148 5.17 6.92 -7.24
CA LEU A 148 5.35 6.20 -5.98
C LEU A 148 4.93 7.06 -4.77
N LEU A 149 5.26 8.35 -4.77
CA LEU A 149 4.84 9.29 -3.73
C LEU A 149 3.31 9.46 -3.73
N LEU A 150 2.69 9.60 -4.91
CA LEU A 150 1.23 9.70 -5.02
C LEU A 150 0.52 8.44 -4.53
N LEU A 151 1.03 7.25 -4.85
CA LEU A 151 0.50 5.97 -4.34
C LEU A 151 0.63 5.86 -2.82
N ALA A 152 1.75 6.30 -2.23
CA ALA A 152 1.95 6.33 -0.79
C ALA A 152 1.01 7.34 -0.11
N THR A 153 0.84 8.51 -0.72
CA THR A 153 -0.09 9.56 -0.28
C THR A 153 -1.51 9.01 -0.22
N HIS A 154 -2.00 8.45 -1.33
CA HIS A 154 -3.33 7.86 -1.43
C HIS A 154 -3.56 6.78 -0.37
N SER A 155 -2.61 5.84 -0.20
CA SER A 155 -2.74 4.76 0.79
C SER A 155 -2.84 5.29 2.21
N THR A 156 -2.09 6.35 2.53
CA THR A 156 -2.12 7.00 3.85
C THR A 156 -3.43 7.76 4.07
N THR A 157 -3.93 8.45 3.04
CA THR A 157 -5.21 9.16 3.08
C THR A 157 -6.39 8.22 3.25
N GLU A 158 -6.45 7.10 2.51
CA GLU A 158 -7.51 6.09 2.67
C GLU A 158 -7.55 5.56 4.10
N LEU A 159 -6.40 5.15 4.65
CA LEU A 159 -6.32 4.64 6.01
C LEU A 159 -6.82 5.67 7.03
N ALA A 160 -6.37 6.92 6.91
CA ALA A 160 -6.74 7.96 7.86
C ALA A 160 -8.22 8.29 7.82
N LYS A 161 -8.78 8.46 6.62
CA LYS A 161 -10.21 8.73 6.42
C LYS A 161 -11.09 7.59 6.89
N TRP A 162 -10.71 6.36 6.57
CA TRP A 162 -11.41 5.20 7.09
C TRP A 162 -11.39 5.20 8.62
N THR A 163 -10.20 5.36 9.22
CA THR A 163 -10.04 5.37 10.68
C THR A 163 -10.84 6.48 11.35
N SER A 164 -10.86 7.70 10.78
CA SER A 164 -11.64 8.80 11.34
C SER A 164 -13.14 8.57 11.17
N ILE A 165 -13.60 8.05 10.04
CA ILE A 165 -15.02 7.76 9.81
C ILE A 165 -15.53 6.65 10.74
N THR A 166 -14.76 5.58 10.94
CA THR A 166 -15.27 4.38 11.65
C THR A 166 -14.93 4.33 13.14
N TYR A 167 -13.76 4.83 13.57
CA TYR A 167 -13.29 4.66 14.95
C TYR A 167 -12.95 5.95 15.69
N LEU A 168 -12.39 6.94 15.01
CA LEU A 168 -11.84 8.15 15.62
C LEU A 168 -12.44 9.44 15.02
N PRO A 169 -13.77 9.64 15.05
CA PRO A 169 -14.44 10.76 14.37
C PRO A 169 -14.10 12.13 14.94
N LEU A 170 -13.62 12.17 16.19
CA LEU A 170 -13.19 13.41 16.85
C LEU A 170 -11.69 13.70 16.65
N THR A 171 -10.94 12.79 16.02
CA THR A 171 -9.50 12.96 15.79
C THR A 171 -9.26 13.51 14.40
N PRO A 172 -8.56 14.65 14.24
CA PRO A 172 -8.18 15.17 12.92
C PRO A 172 -7.37 14.15 12.11
N ASP A 173 -7.71 13.99 10.83
CA ASP A 173 -7.03 13.08 9.90
C ASP A 173 -5.50 13.25 9.92
N LEU A 174 -5.02 14.49 10.05
CA LEU A 174 -3.59 14.81 10.09
C LEU A 174 -2.85 14.14 11.27
N ILE A 175 -3.51 13.99 12.43
CA ILE A 175 -2.92 13.32 13.59
C ILE A 175 -2.82 11.82 13.32
N ILE A 176 -3.87 11.22 12.74
CA ILE A 176 -3.88 9.80 12.36
C ILE A 176 -2.80 9.53 11.32
N MET A 177 -2.74 10.33 10.25
CA MET A 177 -1.71 10.23 9.21
C MET A 177 -0.30 10.42 9.76
N GLY A 178 -0.11 11.42 10.63
CA GLY A 178 1.18 11.70 11.25
C GLY A 178 1.69 10.51 12.07
N SER A 179 0.80 9.85 12.83
CA SER A 179 1.16 8.69 13.64
C SER A 179 1.68 7.52 12.81
N ILE A 180 0.97 7.16 11.72
CA ILE A 180 1.41 6.08 10.82
C ILE A 180 2.63 6.50 9.98
N ALA A 181 2.71 7.76 9.58
CA ALA A 181 3.84 8.30 8.82
C ALA A 181 5.15 8.21 9.61
N ILE A 182 5.13 8.42 10.93
CA ILE A 182 6.33 8.25 11.78
C ILE A 182 6.83 6.80 11.74
N LEU A 183 5.94 5.83 11.90
CA LEU A 183 6.30 4.41 11.83
C LEU A 183 6.86 4.04 10.46
N CYS A 184 6.20 4.52 9.39
CA CYS A 184 6.64 4.27 8.02
C CYS A 184 7.98 4.96 7.72
N LEU A 185 8.19 6.18 8.23
CA LEU A 185 9.44 6.93 8.11
C LEU A 185 10.60 6.13 8.70
N LEU A 186 10.48 5.71 9.97
CA LEU A 186 11.50 4.92 10.64
C LEU A 186 11.83 3.65 9.85
N THR A 187 10.81 2.97 9.34
CA THR A 187 10.96 1.71 8.60
C THR A 187 11.58 1.93 7.21
N SER A 188 11.16 2.95 6.46
CA SER A 188 11.68 3.28 5.13
C SER A 188 13.15 3.72 5.14
N LEU A 189 13.65 4.22 6.28
CA LEU A 189 15.06 4.54 6.49
C LEU A 189 15.95 3.29 6.70
N THR A 190 15.36 2.12 6.96
CA THR A 190 16.09 0.86 7.12
C THR A 190 16.44 0.23 5.76
N ASN A 191 16.51 -1.10 5.68
CA ASN A 191 16.80 -1.84 4.46
C ASN A 191 15.63 -2.75 4.04
N LEU A 192 15.73 -3.29 2.83
CA LEU A 192 14.70 -4.16 2.27
C LEU A 192 14.49 -5.44 3.12
N ARG A 193 15.54 -5.93 3.79
CA ARG A 193 15.44 -7.13 4.65
C ARG A 193 14.55 -6.85 5.86
N THR A 194 14.65 -5.69 6.49
CA THR A 194 13.77 -5.29 7.60
C THR A 194 12.31 -5.26 7.14
N ILE A 195 12.02 -4.61 6.00
CA ILE A 195 10.66 -4.58 5.44
C ILE A 195 10.15 -6.00 5.14
N ALA A 196 11.01 -6.86 4.59
CA ALA A 196 10.68 -8.26 4.32
C ALA A 196 10.37 -9.08 5.59
N ILE A 197 11.13 -8.88 6.66
CA ILE A 197 10.90 -9.55 7.95
C ILE A 197 9.59 -9.06 8.56
N LEU A 198 9.36 -7.74 8.61
CA LEU A 198 8.12 -7.16 9.11
C LEU A 198 6.92 -7.70 8.32
N ASN A 199 7.01 -7.71 6.99
CA ASN A 199 5.97 -8.28 6.15
C ASN A 199 5.77 -9.79 6.38
N GLY A 200 6.86 -10.53 6.58
CA GLY A 200 6.80 -11.97 6.87
C GLY A 200 6.10 -12.30 8.17
N VAL A 201 6.11 -11.39 9.15
CA VAL A 201 5.36 -11.52 10.42
C VAL A 201 3.92 -11.05 10.26
N LEU A 202 3.69 -9.91 9.59
CA LEU A 202 2.35 -9.30 9.48
C LEU A 202 1.44 -10.05 8.50
N LEU A 203 1.96 -10.46 7.35
CA LEU A 203 1.15 -11.05 6.27
C LEU A 203 0.41 -12.34 6.68
N PRO A 204 1.01 -13.31 7.39
CA PRO A 204 0.28 -14.49 7.85
C PRO A 204 -0.92 -14.13 8.73
N VAL A 205 -0.76 -13.15 9.64
CA VAL A 205 -1.86 -12.68 10.49
C VAL A 205 -2.94 -12.00 9.64
N ILE A 206 -2.55 -11.16 8.67
CA ILE A 206 -3.50 -10.52 7.74
C ILE A 206 -4.32 -11.57 6.99
N VAL A 207 -3.67 -12.61 6.46
CA VAL A 207 -4.33 -13.68 5.70
C VAL A 207 -5.26 -14.51 6.60
N LEU A 208 -4.81 -14.88 7.80
CA LEU A 208 -5.62 -15.63 8.76
C LEU A 208 -6.88 -14.87 9.15
N LEU A 209 -6.76 -13.57 9.42
CA LEU A 209 -7.91 -12.71 9.73
C LEU A 209 -8.88 -12.59 8.54
N GLY A 210 -8.37 -12.52 7.30
CA GLY A 210 -9.21 -12.51 6.11
C GLY A 210 -9.98 -13.82 5.91
N LEU A 211 -9.31 -14.96 6.10
CA LEU A 211 -9.97 -16.27 6.08
C LEU A 211 -10.99 -16.43 7.20
N PHE A 212 -10.68 -15.89 8.38
CA PHE A 212 -11.60 -15.89 9.52
C PHE A 212 -12.91 -15.18 9.19
N VAL A 213 -12.88 -13.93 8.68
CA VAL A 213 -14.11 -13.22 8.29
C VAL A 213 -14.87 -13.95 7.20
N MET A 214 -14.13 -14.45 6.19
CA MET A 214 -14.74 -15.21 5.09
C MET A 214 -15.56 -16.38 5.62
N LEU A 215 -15.03 -17.14 6.58
CA LEU A 215 -15.70 -18.31 7.17
C LEU A 215 -16.78 -17.91 8.19
N ALA A 216 -16.54 -16.89 9.00
CA ALA A 216 -17.47 -16.45 10.04
C ALA A 216 -18.76 -15.88 9.43
N ASN A 217 -18.68 -15.22 8.27
CA ASN A 217 -19.85 -14.73 7.54
C ASN A 217 -20.53 -15.77 6.64
N MET A 218 -20.10 -17.03 6.64
CA MET A 218 -20.73 -18.04 5.77
C MET A 218 -22.26 -18.17 5.99
N PRO A 219 -22.80 -18.06 7.21
CA PRO A 219 -24.26 -18.03 7.43
C PRO A 219 -24.97 -16.80 6.85
N ASN A 220 -24.25 -15.70 6.63
CA ASN A 220 -24.82 -14.45 6.12
C ASN A 220 -24.81 -14.37 4.59
N LYS A 221 -24.26 -15.38 3.89
CA LYS A 221 -24.09 -15.37 2.43
C LYS A 221 -25.23 -16.10 1.74
N ASP A 222 -26.01 -15.37 0.96
CA ASP A 222 -26.94 -15.94 0.00
C ASP A 222 -26.35 -15.92 -1.43
N ALA A 223 -25.93 -17.09 -1.91
CA ALA A 223 -25.35 -17.24 -3.24
C ALA A 223 -26.35 -16.93 -4.37
N SER A 224 -27.66 -16.98 -4.12
CA SER A 224 -28.67 -16.64 -5.12
C SER A 224 -28.60 -15.16 -5.53
N LEU A 225 -28.05 -14.28 -4.68
CA LEU A 225 -27.87 -12.86 -4.96
C LEU A 225 -26.80 -12.58 -6.03
N LEU A 226 -26.00 -13.58 -6.42
CA LEU A 226 -25.11 -13.47 -7.58
C LEU A 226 -25.84 -13.72 -8.92
N LEU A 227 -27.09 -14.18 -8.87
CA LEU A 227 -27.91 -14.43 -10.06
C LEU A 227 -28.97 -13.32 -10.26
N PRO A 228 -29.37 -13.05 -11.51
CA PRO A 228 -28.84 -13.61 -12.75
C PRO A 228 -27.49 -13.01 -13.14
N ILE A 229 -26.65 -13.81 -13.81
CA ILE A 229 -25.35 -13.37 -14.33
C ILE A 229 -25.57 -12.54 -15.59
N LEU A 230 -24.84 -11.43 -15.72
CA LEU A 230 -24.88 -10.50 -16.86
C LEU A 230 -26.26 -9.87 -17.10
N GLU A 231 -26.98 -9.55 -16.02
CA GLU A 231 -28.29 -8.88 -16.07
C GLU A 231 -28.24 -7.59 -16.90
N LYS A 232 -27.13 -6.84 -16.78
CA LYS A 232 -26.88 -5.57 -17.48
C LYS A 232 -26.00 -5.73 -18.72
N GLY A 233 -25.79 -6.96 -19.19
CA GLY A 233 -24.94 -7.31 -20.34
C GLY A 233 -23.43 -7.16 -20.08
N TYR A 234 -22.64 -7.21 -21.14
CA TYR A 234 -21.17 -7.20 -21.06
C TYR A 234 -20.54 -5.82 -20.86
N SER A 235 -21.24 -4.74 -21.21
CA SER A 235 -20.66 -3.38 -21.18
C SER A 235 -20.18 -2.97 -19.78
N PRO A 236 -20.96 -3.17 -18.69
CA PRO A 236 -20.51 -2.84 -17.34
C PRO A 236 -19.30 -3.67 -16.91
N VAL A 237 -19.22 -4.94 -17.35
CA VAL A 237 -18.10 -5.84 -17.05
C VAL A 237 -16.81 -5.31 -17.67
N PHE A 238 -16.82 -4.94 -18.95
CA PHE A 238 -15.63 -4.40 -19.62
C PHE A 238 -15.23 -3.03 -19.10
N SER A 239 -16.20 -2.14 -18.82
CA SER A 239 -15.92 -0.85 -18.16
C SER A 239 -15.30 -1.05 -16.77
N GLY A 240 -15.78 -2.05 -16.02
CA GLY A 240 -15.26 -2.39 -14.69
C GLY A 240 -13.82 -2.89 -14.68
N MET A 241 -13.28 -3.40 -15.81
CA MET A 241 -11.91 -3.93 -15.88
C MET A 241 -10.83 -2.89 -15.55
N VAL A 242 -11.13 -1.59 -15.72
CA VAL A 242 -10.17 -0.51 -15.45
C VAL A 242 -9.66 -0.55 -14.00
N TYR A 243 -10.52 -0.88 -13.04
CA TYR A 243 -10.17 -0.83 -11.61
C TYR A 243 -9.21 -1.96 -11.22
N PRO A 244 -9.54 -3.27 -11.35
CA PRO A 244 -8.60 -4.36 -11.07
C PRO A 244 -7.32 -4.25 -11.90
N SER A 245 -7.40 -3.79 -13.16
CA SER A 245 -6.22 -3.54 -13.99
C SER A 245 -5.31 -2.44 -13.44
N ALA A 246 -5.86 -1.33 -12.90
CA ALA A 246 -5.07 -0.28 -12.24
C ALA A 246 -4.35 -0.79 -10.99
N GLY A 247 -4.96 -1.76 -10.30
CA GLY A 247 -4.34 -2.51 -9.22
C GLY A 247 -3.17 -3.37 -9.67
N LEU A 248 -3.46 -4.33 -10.56
CA LEU A 248 -2.49 -5.29 -11.07
C LEU A 248 -1.34 -4.62 -11.83
N GLY A 249 -1.60 -3.51 -12.53
CA GLY A 249 -0.60 -2.74 -13.27
C GLY A 249 0.56 -2.20 -12.41
N GLU A 250 0.36 -2.03 -11.10
CA GLU A 250 1.44 -1.70 -10.17
C GLU A 250 2.57 -2.72 -10.15
N MET A 251 2.35 -3.94 -10.65
CA MET A 251 3.39 -4.95 -10.76
C MET A 251 4.58 -4.48 -11.61
N VAL A 252 4.41 -3.49 -12.48
CA VAL A 252 5.51 -2.82 -13.21
C VAL A 252 6.57 -2.27 -12.25
N ILE A 253 6.20 -1.84 -11.03
CA ILE A 253 7.13 -1.29 -10.02
C ILE A 253 8.26 -2.26 -9.68
N ILE A 254 8.09 -3.58 -9.88
CA ILE A 254 9.13 -4.58 -9.62
C ILE A 254 10.44 -4.31 -10.39
N VAL A 255 10.37 -3.66 -11.57
CA VAL A 255 11.54 -3.28 -12.36
C VAL A 255 12.45 -2.29 -11.62
N CYS A 256 11.90 -1.51 -10.67
CA CYS A 256 12.65 -0.55 -9.88
C CYS A 256 13.55 -1.21 -8.82
N ILE A 257 13.18 -2.41 -8.37
CA ILE A 257 13.86 -3.09 -7.25
C ILE A 257 14.53 -4.42 -7.62
N GLN A 258 14.44 -4.82 -8.89
CA GLN A 258 14.93 -6.12 -9.37
C GLN A 258 16.41 -6.40 -9.05
N HIS A 259 17.25 -5.36 -8.96
CA HIS A 259 18.67 -5.44 -8.60
C HIS A 259 18.92 -5.94 -7.16
N ARG A 260 17.90 -5.91 -6.28
CA ARG A 260 17.96 -6.41 -4.90
C ARG A 260 17.47 -7.86 -4.77
N ILE A 261 17.17 -8.54 -5.87
CA ILE A 261 16.66 -9.92 -5.83
C ILE A 261 17.82 -10.90 -5.93
N LYS A 262 17.90 -11.87 -5.02
CA LYS A 262 18.95 -12.91 -5.04
C LYS A 262 18.78 -13.92 -6.18
N ASN A 263 17.54 -14.31 -6.47
CA ASN A 263 17.23 -15.37 -7.43
C ASN A 263 16.41 -14.81 -8.60
N GLN A 264 16.59 -15.37 -9.80
CA GLN A 264 15.77 -14.98 -10.94
C GLN A 264 14.29 -15.22 -10.69
N ILE A 265 13.46 -14.23 -11.07
CA ILE A 265 12.02 -14.36 -11.13
C ILE A 265 11.68 -15.04 -12.45
N LYS A 266 11.04 -16.21 -12.40
CA LYS A 266 10.42 -16.84 -13.57
C LYS A 266 8.99 -16.32 -13.78
N TYR A 267 8.52 -16.33 -15.03
CA TYR A 267 7.16 -15.92 -15.40
C TYR A 267 6.05 -16.57 -14.57
N TRP A 268 6.14 -17.88 -14.30
CA TRP A 268 5.12 -18.57 -13.46
C TRP A 268 4.98 -17.99 -12.04
N HIS A 269 6.04 -17.44 -11.45
CA HIS A 269 5.91 -16.77 -10.14
C HIS A 269 5.07 -15.49 -10.23
N LEU A 270 5.19 -14.75 -11.34
CA LEU A 270 4.39 -13.55 -11.60
C LEU A 270 2.94 -13.93 -11.87
N LEU A 271 2.70 -15.00 -12.64
CA LEU A 271 1.36 -15.53 -12.86
C LEU A 271 0.69 -15.98 -11.57
N LEU A 272 1.39 -16.76 -10.75
CA LEU A 272 0.88 -17.20 -9.45
C LEU A 272 0.57 -16.00 -8.56
N PHE A 273 1.44 -15.00 -8.54
CA PHE A 273 1.20 -13.76 -7.82
C PHE A 273 -0.10 -13.07 -8.26
N THR A 274 -0.27 -12.82 -9.56
CA THR A 274 -1.46 -12.17 -10.09
C THR A 274 -2.71 -13.01 -9.83
N PHE A 275 -2.62 -14.34 -9.95
CA PHE A 275 -3.73 -15.24 -9.65
C PHE A 275 -4.18 -15.09 -8.19
N LEU A 276 -3.24 -15.13 -7.24
CA LEU A 276 -3.56 -14.98 -5.81
C LEU A 276 -4.18 -13.60 -5.51
N VAL A 277 -3.68 -12.52 -6.12
CA VAL A 277 -4.26 -11.18 -5.98
C VAL A 277 -5.67 -11.13 -6.57
N SER A 278 -5.92 -11.75 -7.72
CA SER A 278 -7.26 -11.80 -8.34
C SER A 278 -8.26 -12.57 -7.46
N VAL A 279 -7.85 -13.70 -6.88
CA VAL A 279 -8.68 -14.46 -5.92
C VAL A 279 -9.01 -13.60 -4.69
N LEU A 280 -8.03 -12.84 -4.18
CA LEU A 280 -8.21 -11.93 -3.06
C LEU A 280 -9.22 -10.80 -3.35
N ILE A 281 -9.41 -10.40 -4.62
CA ILE A 281 -10.42 -9.40 -5.00
C ILE A 281 -11.80 -10.07 -5.17
N ILE A 282 -11.85 -11.21 -5.86
CA ILE A 282 -13.11 -11.91 -6.18
C ILE A 282 -13.84 -12.35 -4.90
N GLY A 283 -13.11 -12.86 -3.90
CA GLY A 283 -13.70 -13.39 -2.67
C GLY A 283 -14.55 -12.34 -1.92
N PRO A 284 -13.95 -11.26 -1.40
CA PRO A 284 -14.68 -10.19 -0.70
C PRO A 284 -15.70 -9.47 -1.58
N LEU A 285 -15.42 -9.25 -2.87
CA LEU A 285 -16.38 -8.63 -3.78
C LEU A 285 -17.66 -9.46 -3.89
N SER A 286 -17.53 -10.76 -4.18
CA SER A 286 -18.67 -11.66 -4.31
C SER A 286 -19.37 -11.86 -2.97
N ALA A 287 -18.58 -11.98 -1.88
CA ALA A 287 -19.11 -12.07 -0.53
C ALA A 287 -19.95 -10.86 -0.14
N GLY A 288 -19.51 -9.63 -0.47
CA GLY A 288 -20.27 -8.43 -0.18
C GLY A 288 -21.63 -8.41 -0.90
N PHE A 289 -21.71 -8.87 -2.15
CA PHE A 289 -23.00 -9.01 -2.84
C PHE A 289 -23.89 -10.11 -2.23
N MET A 290 -23.31 -11.22 -1.77
CA MET A 290 -24.05 -12.29 -1.10
C MET A 290 -24.52 -11.91 0.31
N GLU A 291 -23.82 -11.00 0.98
CA GLU A 291 -24.12 -10.55 2.35
C GLU A 291 -25.10 -9.37 2.38
N PHE A 292 -24.93 -8.40 1.47
CA PHE A 292 -25.69 -7.13 1.50
C PHE A 292 -26.69 -6.97 0.35
N GLY A 293 -26.59 -7.77 -0.72
CA GLY A 293 -27.33 -7.55 -1.95
C GLY A 293 -26.77 -6.38 -2.80
N VAL A 294 -27.28 -6.24 -4.03
CA VAL A 294 -26.72 -5.29 -5.02
C VAL A 294 -26.89 -3.83 -4.61
N GLU A 295 -28.08 -3.46 -4.13
CA GLU A 295 -28.39 -2.07 -3.83
C GLU A 295 -27.55 -1.54 -2.67
N GLU A 296 -27.44 -2.30 -1.59
CA GLU A 296 -26.69 -1.87 -0.41
C GLU A 296 -25.17 -1.93 -0.68
N MET A 297 -24.67 -3.00 -1.28
CA MET A 297 -23.25 -3.15 -1.63
C MET A 297 -22.70 -1.98 -2.48
N GLN A 298 -23.54 -1.36 -3.32
CA GLN A 298 -23.16 -0.22 -4.14
C GLN A 298 -23.16 1.13 -3.40
N ARG A 299 -23.80 1.21 -2.23
CA ARG A 299 -23.87 2.41 -1.40
C ARG A 299 -22.77 2.48 -0.33
N LEU A 300 -22.19 1.34 0.02
CA LEU A 300 -21.16 1.25 1.06
C LEU A 300 -19.87 1.98 0.67
N ARG A 301 -19.42 2.89 1.54
CA ARG A 301 -18.12 3.59 1.40
C ARG A 301 -16.93 2.64 1.57
N PHE A 302 -17.05 1.68 2.49
CA PHE A 302 -16.01 0.72 2.85
C PHE A 302 -16.58 -0.70 2.91
N PRO A 303 -17.00 -1.30 1.78
CA PRO A 303 -17.74 -2.56 1.78
C PRO A 303 -17.02 -3.69 2.53
N THR A 304 -15.70 -3.78 2.38
CA THR A 304 -14.87 -4.77 3.06
C THR A 304 -14.80 -4.61 4.57
N TYR A 305 -15.00 -3.39 5.09
CA TYR A 305 -15.13 -3.15 6.53
C TYR A 305 -16.52 -3.57 7.03
N GLU A 306 -17.57 -3.30 6.25
CA GLU A 306 -18.92 -3.73 6.64
C GLU A 306 -19.03 -5.25 6.79
N GLN A 307 -18.26 -6.01 6.00
CA GLN A 307 -18.15 -7.47 6.19
C GLN A 307 -17.63 -7.83 7.58
N TRP A 308 -16.71 -7.04 8.15
CA TRP A 308 -16.26 -7.21 9.53
C TRP A 308 -17.33 -6.80 10.55
N ALA A 309 -18.08 -5.73 10.25
CA ALA A 309 -19.11 -5.19 11.13
C ALA A 309 -20.29 -6.17 11.36
N ILE A 310 -20.60 -7.01 10.38
CA ILE A 310 -21.67 -8.01 10.49
C ILE A 310 -21.22 -9.36 11.08
N VAL A 311 -19.94 -9.52 11.42
CA VAL A 311 -19.46 -10.79 11.98
C VAL A 311 -19.96 -10.96 13.41
N SER A 312 -20.88 -11.91 13.62
CA SER A 312 -21.35 -12.31 14.94
C SER A 312 -20.98 -13.76 15.24
N MET A 313 -20.33 -14.03 16.38
CA MET A 313 -20.07 -15.39 16.86
C MET A 313 -20.98 -15.73 18.05
N GLY A 314 -22.07 -16.45 17.75
CA GLY A 314 -23.06 -16.85 18.76
C GLY A 314 -23.79 -15.64 19.36
N ARG A 315 -24.06 -15.67 20.67
CA ARG A 315 -24.80 -14.62 21.40
C ARG A 315 -23.90 -13.68 22.22
N PHE A 316 -22.58 -13.83 22.15
CA PHE A 316 -21.66 -13.23 23.13
C PHE A 316 -20.52 -12.41 22.52
N VAL A 317 -20.24 -12.55 21.22
CA VAL A 317 -19.14 -11.84 20.55
C VAL A 317 -19.68 -11.18 19.29
N GLU A 318 -20.12 -9.92 19.45
CA GLU A 318 -20.77 -9.12 18.41
C GLU A 318 -19.88 -8.00 17.84
N GLN A 319 -18.74 -7.69 18.46
CA GLN A 319 -17.90 -6.56 18.06
C GLN A 319 -16.42 -6.94 17.96
N ILE A 320 -16.07 -7.63 16.86
CA ILE A 320 -14.70 -8.00 16.51
C ILE A 320 -14.18 -7.24 15.28
N ASP A 321 -14.95 -6.26 14.82
CA ASP A 321 -14.63 -5.41 13.68
C ASP A 321 -13.33 -4.64 13.87
N PHE A 322 -12.94 -4.34 15.12
CA PHE A 322 -11.64 -3.71 15.44
C PHE A 322 -10.42 -4.49 14.91
N LEU A 323 -10.54 -5.81 14.65
CA LEU A 323 -9.47 -6.61 14.03
C LEU A 323 -9.18 -6.18 12.59
N SER A 324 -10.15 -5.56 11.90
CA SER A 324 -9.95 -4.94 10.59
C SER A 324 -8.90 -3.82 10.64
N ILE A 325 -8.80 -3.07 11.75
CA ILE A 325 -7.80 -2.01 11.97
C ILE A 325 -6.41 -2.60 11.86
N PHE A 326 -6.18 -3.73 12.52
CA PHE A 326 -4.89 -4.38 12.47
C PHE A 326 -4.52 -4.75 11.03
N GLN A 327 -5.45 -5.30 10.24
CA GLN A 327 -5.18 -5.66 8.84
C GLN A 327 -4.83 -4.45 7.98
N TRP A 328 -5.63 -3.38 8.08
CA TRP A 328 -5.50 -2.21 7.20
C TRP A 328 -4.30 -1.36 7.57
N LEU A 329 -4.08 -1.16 8.87
CA LEU A 329 -2.90 -0.49 9.41
C LEU A 329 -1.63 -1.23 9.00
N SER A 330 -1.59 -2.55 9.19
CA SER A 330 -0.41 -3.37 8.85
C SER A 330 -0.09 -3.36 7.36
N GLY A 331 -1.11 -3.51 6.52
CA GLY A 331 -0.92 -3.49 5.07
C GLY A 331 -0.50 -2.11 4.55
N THR A 332 -1.11 -1.03 5.07
CA THR A 332 -0.73 0.35 4.73
C THR A 332 0.68 0.67 5.21
N PHE A 333 1.04 0.23 6.42
CA PHE A 333 2.37 0.38 6.98
C PHE A 333 3.45 -0.21 6.06
N ILE A 334 3.28 -1.47 5.62
CA ILE A 334 4.21 -2.12 4.69
C ILE A 334 4.22 -1.40 3.35
N ARG A 335 3.05 -1.09 2.79
CA ARG A 335 2.89 -0.42 1.49
C ARG A 335 3.60 0.93 1.45
N VAL A 336 3.30 1.83 2.38
CA VAL A 336 3.87 3.19 2.42
C VAL A 336 5.38 3.13 2.68
N SER A 337 5.81 2.32 3.65
CA SER A 337 7.24 2.13 3.94
C SER A 337 8.00 1.65 2.71
N PHE A 338 7.44 0.68 1.97
CA PHE A 338 8.05 0.10 0.78
C PHE A 338 8.09 1.08 -0.38
N LEU A 339 6.99 1.77 -0.69
CA LEU A 339 6.93 2.74 -1.78
C LEU A 339 7.94 3.90 -1.57
N ILE A 340 8.04 4.44 -0.36
CA ILE A 340 9.03 5.48 -0.05
C ILE A 340 10.46 4.91 -0.06
N TYR A 341 10.67 3.69 0.42
CA TYR A 341 11.96 3.01 0.31
C TYR A 341 12.40 2.87 -1.15
N LEU A 342 11.50 2.54 -2.08
CA LEU A 342 11.79 2.41 -3.52
C LEU A 342 12.28 3.72 -4.14
N ILE A 343 11.74 4.87 -3.73
CA ILE A 343 12.23 6.18 -4.19
C ILE A 343 13.72 6.34 -3.88
N THR A 344 14.16 5.89 -2.69
CA THR A 344 15.58 5.92 -2.30
C THR A 344 16.47 4.94 -3.06
N GLN A 345 15.89 3.94 -3.75
CA GLN A 345 16.63 3.00 -4.60
C GLN A 345 16.72 3.49 -6.05
N ILE A 346 15.81 4.36 -6.48
CA ILE A 346 15.81 4.96 -7.82
C ILE A 346 16.77 6.14 -7.88
N ILE A 347 16.79 6.99 -6.85
CA ILE A 347 17.64 8.18 -6.79
C ILE A 347 19.03 7.78 -6.25
N PRO A 348 20.14 8.09 -6.96
CA PRO A 348 21.49 7.74 -6.53
C PRO A 348 21.98 8.64 -5.37
N ILE A 349 21.46 8.41 -4.16
CA ILE A 349 21.84 9.15 -2.94
C ILE A 349 22.83 8.33 -2.12
N TYR A 350 24.10 8.72 -2.15
CA TYR A 350 25.17 8.00 -1.43
C TYR A 350 25.34 8.44 0.02
N ASN A 351 25.01 9.70 0.34
CA ASN A 351 25.18 10.24 1.69
C ASN A 351 23.96 9.94 2.57
N ARG A 352 24.21 9.32 3.74
CA ARG A 352 23.17 8.92 4.70
C ARG A 352 22.37 10.10 5.25
N LYS A 353 23.00 11.23 5.56
CA LYS A 353 22.31 12.42 6.09
C LYS A 353 21.33 12.98 5.05
N TRP A 354 21.79 13.12 3.80
CA TRP A 354 20.95 13.56 2.69
C TRP A 354 19.82 12.57 2.39
N LYS A 355 20.08 11.26 2.44
CA LYS A 355 19.03 10.24 2.32
C LYS A 355 17.95 10.45 3.39
N THR A 356 18.34 10.62 4.64
CA THR A 356 17.38 10.85 5.74
C THR A 356 16.58 12.13 5.52
N MET A 357 17.23 13.24 5.16
CA MET A 357 16.54 14.51 4.89
C MET A 357 15.55 14.41 3.73
N ILE A 358 15.92 13.71 2.64
CA ILE A 358 15.03 13.50 1.49
C ILE A 358 13.82 12.67 1.90
N VAL A 359 14.01 11.57 2.64
CA VAL A 359 12.90 10.74 3.11
C VAL A 359 11.97 11.56 4.02
N ILE A 360 12.50 12.33 4.98
CA ILE A 360 11.69 13.23 5.82
C ILE A 360 10.91 14.22 4.94
N GLY A 361 11.58 14.84 3.96
CA GLY A 361 10.93 15.74 3.00
C GLY A 361 9.81 15.07 2.20
N LEU A 362 9.96 13.80 1.81
CA LEU A 362 8.92 13.03 1.13
C LEU A 362 7.70 12.81 2.03
N TYR A 363 7.88 12.46 3.30
CA TYR A 363 6.75 12.33 4.24
C TYR A 363 6.07 13.66 4.53
N LEU A 364 6.82 14.76 4.67
CA LEU A 364 6.24 16.09 4.82
C LEU A 364 5.45 16.51 3.57
N THR A 365 5.99 16.24 2.38
CA THR A 365 5.29 16.49 1.11
C THR A 365 4.03 15.65 1.00
N MET A 366 4.10 14.37 1.37
CA MET A 366 2.95 13.48 1.42
C MET A 366 1.85 14.04 2.32
N LEU A 367 2.18 14.41 3.57
CA LEU A 367 1.24 15.00 4.53
C LEU A 367 0.67 16.35 4.07
N TRP A 368 1.41 17.12 3.27
CA TRP A 368 0.91 18.36 2.69
C TRP A 368 -0.09 18.11 1.55
N ILE A 369 0.21 17.16 0.65
CA ILE A 369 -0.68 16.79 -0.46
C ILE A 369 -2.03 16.26 0.06
N THR A 370 -2.04 15.54 1.18
CA THR A 370 -3.30 15.00 1.74
C THR A 370 -4.29 16.08 2.18
N GLN A 371 -3.85 17.33 2.37
CA GLN A 371 -4.71 18.44 2.78
C GLN A 371 -5.37 19.16 1.57
N ILE A 372 -5.06 18.77 0.34
CA ILE A 372 -5.60 19.42 -0.87
C ILE A 372 -7.11 19.18 -1.03
N PRO A 373 -7.64 17.93 -0.94
CA PRO A 373 -9.07 17.70 -1.08
C PRO A 373 -9.84 18.30 0.10
N LYS A 374 -10.93 19.03 -0.18
CA LYS A 374 -11.70 19.72 0.87
C LYS A 374 -12.75 18.83 1.53
N SER A 375 -13.16 17.76 0.86
CA SER A 375 -14.16 16.81 1.35
C SER A 375 -13.86 15.37 0.97
N ASP A 376 -14.48 14.40 1.64
CA ASP A 376 -14.34 12.99 1.25
C ASP A 376 -14.95 12.69 -0.12
N MET A 377 -16.08 13.31 -0.45
CA MET A 377 -16.74 13.13 -1.74
C MET A 377 -15.90 13.65 -2.92
N GLU A 378 -15.27 14.82 -2.78
CA GLU A 378 -14.36 15.36 -3.79
C GLU A 378 -13.19 14.42 -4.03
N TYR A 379 -12.62 13.89 -2.95
CA TYR A 379 -11.52 12.94 -3.03
C TYR A 379 -11.94 11.61 -3.67
N LEU A 380 -13.09 11.04 -3.31
CA LEU A 380 -13.65 9.84 -3.94
C LEU A 380 -13.84 10.01 -5.45
N SER A 381 -14.41 11.15 -5.85
CA SER A 381 -14.60 11.50 -7.26
C SER A 381 -13.25 11.55 -8.00
N PHE A 382 -12.25 12.21 -7.41
CA PHE A 382 -10.90 12.24 -7.94
C PHE A 382 -10.28 10.84 -8.08
N ILE A 383 -10.45 9.98 -7.06
CA ILE A 383 -9.89 8.63 -7.09
C ILE A 383 -10.50 7.80 -8.23
N ASN A 384 -11.83 7.81 -8.33
CA ASN A 384 -12.57 6.97 -9.26
C ASN A 384 -12.43 7.43 -10.72
N GLN A 385 -12.46 8.74 -10.96
CA GLN A 385 -12.45 9.30 -12.32
C GLN A 385 -11.04 9.50 -12.87
N PHE A 386 -10.08 9.87 -12.01
CA PHE A 386 -8.75 10.29 -12.47
C PHE A 386 -7.62 9.40 -11.95
N PHE A 387 -7.58 9.12 -10.65
CA PHE A 387 -6.44 8.43 -10.05
C PHE A 387 -6.32 6.97 -10.50
N LEU A 388 -7.38 6.17 -10.39
CA LEU A 388 -7.32 4.75 -10.77
C LEU A 388 -7.12 4.57 -12.30
N PRO A 389 -7.92 5.20 -13.18
CA PRO A 389 -7.66 5.10 -14.62
C PRO A 389 -6.30 5.70 -15.01
N GLY A 390 -5.92 6.84 -14.41
CA GLY A 390 -4.64 7.50 -14.66
C GLY A 390 -3.43 6.68 -14.25
N THR A 391 -3.49 5.97 -13.12
CA THR A 391 -2.40 5.07 -12.69
C THR A 391 -2.27 3.86 -13.62
N LEU A 392 -3.39 3.30 -14.12
CA LEU A 392 -3.34 2.26 -15.15
C LEU A 392 -2.64 2.76 -16.42
N ILE A 393 -3.09 3.90 -16.95
CA ILE A 393 -2.51 4.51 -18.16
C ILE A 393 -1.02 4.78 -17.93
N TYR A 394 -0.65 5.33 -16.78
CA TYR A 394 0.74 5.59 -16.43
C TYR A 394 1.60 4.32 -16.49
N PHE A 395 1.16 3.21 -15.88
CA PHE A 395 1.94 1.97 -15.89
C PHE A 395 2.04 1.33 -17.27
N ILE A 396 0.99 1.42 -18.09
CA ILE A 396 1.02 0.99 -19.50
C ILE A 396 2.06 1.82 -20.26
N VAL A 397 1.97 3.15 -20.18
CA VAL A 397 2.90 4.07 -20.84
C VAL A 397 4.34 3.84 -20.36
N LEU A 398 4.54 3.67 -19.06
CA LEU A 398 5.86 3.37 -18.49
C LEU A 398 6.41 2.04 -19.05
N THR A 399 5.58 1.00 -19.16
CA THR A 399 6.00 -0.28 -19.76
C THR A 399 6.42 -0.08 -21.21
N VAL A 400 5.63 0.65 -22.01
CA VAL A 400 5.94 0.94 -23.42
C VAL A 400 7.24 1.73 -23.54
N ILE A 401 7.44 2.78 -22.73
CA ILE A 401 8.68 3.57 -22.71
C ILE A 401 9.89 2.67 -22.39
N LEU A 402 9.79 1.84 -21.36
CA LEU A 402 10.87 0.92 -20.98
C LEU A 402 11.15 -0.12 -22.08
N LEU A 403 10.12 -0.63 -22.76
CA LEU A 403 10.28 -1.54 -23.89
C LEU A 403 10.99 -0.87 -25.07
N VAL A 404 10.60 0.34 -25.44
CA VAL A 404 11.28 1.11 -26.50
C VAL A 404 12.76 1.32 -26.16
N ILE A 405 13.06 1.75 -24.93
CA ILE A 405 14.44 1.89 -24.44
C ILE A 405 15.20 0.55 -24.52
N SER A 406 14.52 -0.57 -24.27
CA SER A 406 15.14 -1.90 -24.25
C SER A 406 15.75 -2.33 -25.60
N PHE A 407 15.20 -1.82 -26.71
CA PHE A 407 15.67 -2.12 -28.07
C PHE A 407 16.89 -1.28 -28.48
N ILE A 408 17.15 -0.16 -27.80
CA ILE A 408 18.30 0.70 -28.08
C ILE A 408 19.58 0.08 -27.48
N PRO A 409 20.64 -0.20 -28.25
CA PRO A 409 21.86 -0.82 -27.74
C PRO A 409 22.49 -0.03 -26.60
N GLY A 410 22.96 -0.72 -25.56
CA GLY A 410 23.66 -0.08 -24.43
C GLY A 410 25.09 0.32 -24.80
N SER A 411 25.50 1.54 -24.42
CA SER A 411 26.87 2.02 -24.55
C SER A 411 27.80 1.34 -23.52
N LYS A 412 28.92 0.77 -24.00
CA LYS A 412 29.95 0.13 -23.15
C LYS A 412 30.84 1.14 -22.39
N LYS A 413 30.75 2.45 -22.69
CA LYS A 413 31.71 3.47 -22.20
C LYS A 413 31.64 3.77 -20.70
N GLU A 414 30.52 3.49 -20.02
CA GLU A 414 30.34 3.89 -18.61
C GLU A 414 30.73 2.81 -17.58
N VAL A 415 31.10 1.61 -18.02
CA VAL A 415 31.55 0.50 -17.15
C VAL A 415 32.87 0.85 -16.43
N LYS A 416 33.78 1.56 -17.10
CA LYS A 416 35.12 1.86 -16.55
C LYS A 416 35.16 2.98 -15.50
N ARG A 417 34.14 3.84 -15.39
CA ARG A 417 34.21 5.03 -14.52
C ARG A 417 33.80 4.76 -13.07
N HIS A 418 33.12 3.65 -12.81
CA HIS A 418 32.66 3.25 -11.47
C HIS A 418 33.52 2.18 -10.80
N GLU A 419 34.43 1.52 -11.52
CA GLU A 419 35.45 0.64 -10.92
C GLU A 419 36.61 1.44 -10.31
N THR A 420 36.69 2.74 -10.59
CA THR A 420 37.78 3.64 -10.16
C THR A 420 37.34 4.70 -9.14
N ALA A 421 36.12 4.62 -8.59
CA ALA A 421 35.56 5.63 -7.70
C ALA A 421 35.08 5.04 -6.36
#